data_AF-A0A329ZLY5-F1
#
_entry.id   AF-A0A329ZLY5-F1
#
_cell.length_a   1.000
_cell.length_b   1.000
_cell.length_c   1.000
_cell.angle_alpha   90.00
_cell.angle_beta   90.00
_cell.angle_gamma   90.00
#
_symmetry.space_group_name_H-M   'P 1'
#
loop_
_entity.id
_entity.type
_entity.pdbx_description
1 polymer ?
#
loop_
_entity_poly.entity_id
_entity_poly.type
_entity_poly.pdbx_seq_one_letter_code
_entity_poly.pdbx_strand_id
1 'polypeptide(L)'
;MFSFLERNPFFFTLAFVCVFSIAGLVEILPGFAKTARPIEGLKPYSLLETAGRQVYIAEGCYNCHSQLVRPFKAETDRYGAYSLSGEYAYDRPFLWGSKRTGPDLHRIGDRNSATDWHDGHMWEPTSRVAGSIMPAYKHLYHKNVDFETAFAEAYTQKVVFNVPYDVPNGVQIGAEEYKKGDKQSLAKAREIFMAEAKVIVDEMTNKGVKDAYARGEVKEIVALIAYMKSLSQARRAPAK
;
A
#
# COMPACT_ATOMS: atom_id res chain seq x y z
N MET A 1 -15.90 -29.75 -41.44
CA MET A 1 -14.45 -29.42 -41.36
C MET A 1 -13.86 -29.62 -39.96
N PHE A 2 -14.65 -29.55 -38.87
CA PHE A 2 -14.15 -29.71 -37.48
C PHE A 2 -14.44 -31.07 -36.83
N SER A 3 -15.08 -32.01 -37.54
CA SER A 3 -15.51 -33.30 -36.96
C SER A 3 -14.39 -34.12 -36.32
N PHE A 4 -13.14 -33.99 -36.77
CA PHE A 4 -11.98 -34.62 -36.13
C PHE A 4 -11.71 -34.01 -34.74
N LEU A 5 -11.69 -32.68 -34.63
CA LEU A 5 -11.45 -31.96 -33.36
C LEU A 5 -12.60 -32.21 -32.37
N GLU A 6 -13.84 -32.13 -32.82
CA GLU A 6 -15.04 -32.33 -31.97
C GLU A 6 -15.13 -33.74 -31.38
N ARG A 7 -14.66 -34.76 -32.11
CA ARG A 7 -14.67 -36.16 -31.65
C ARG A 7 -13.46 -36.55 -30.81
N ASN A 8 -12.41 -35.73 -30.78
CA ASN A 8 -11.18 -36.01 -30.05
C ASN A 8 -10.93 -34.95 -28.96
N PRO A 9 -11.42 -35.17 -27.73
CA PRO A 9 -11.31 -34.21 -26.63
C PRO A 9 -9.88 -33.74 -26.36
N PHE A 10 -8.88 -34.62 -26.48
CA PHE A 10 -7.48 -34.27 -26.29
C PHE A 10 -6.99 -33.17 -27.25
N PHE A 11 -7.24 -33.34 -28.55
CA PHE A 11 -6.83 -32.35 -29.56
C PHE A 11 -7.64 -31.06 -29.46
N PHE A 12 -8.92 -31.17 -29.06
CA PHE A 12 -9.75 -29.99 -28.80
C PHE A 12 -9.19 -29.16 -27.62
N THR A 13 -8.85 -29.80 -26.51
CA THR A 13 -8.24 -29.12 -25.36
C THR A 13 -6.92 -28.46 -25.73
N LEU A 14 -6.05 -29.14 -26.50
CA LEU A 14 -4.79 -28.55 -26.95
C LEU A 14 -5.03 -27.31 -27.82
N ALA A 15 -5.94 -27.39 -28.79
CA ALA A 15 -6.30 -26.25 -29.64
C ALA A 15 -6.87 -25.08 -28.81
N PHE A 16 -7.74 -25.37 -27.84
CA PHE A 16 -8.29 -24.36 -26.93
C PHE A 16 -7.19 -23.68 -26.11
N VAL A 17 -6.29 -24.44 -25.48
CA VAL A 17 -5.19 -23.89 -24.67
C VAL A 17 -4.27 -23.02 -25.54
N CYS A 18 -3.95 -23.47 -26.76
CA CYS A 18 -3.15 -22.67 -27.70
C CYS A 18 -3.83 -21.33 -28.00
N VAL A 19 -5.10 -21.34 -28.42
CA VAL A 19 -5.82 -20.11 -28.78
C VAL A 19 -6.01 -19.19 -27.56
N PHE A 20 -6.40 -19.75 -26.41
CA PHE A 20 -6.57 -19.01 -25.15
C PHE A 20 -5.26 -18.36 -24.68
N SER A 21 -4.13 -19.06 -24.81
CA SER A 21 -2.82 -18.56 -24.37
C SER A 21 -2.35 -17.34 -25.16
N ILE A 22 -2.79 -17.16 -26.41
CA ILE A 22 -2.38 -16.02 -27.25
C ILE A 22 -2.74 -14.69 -26.59
N ALA A 23 -3.96 -14.56 -26.04
CA ALA A 23 -4.38 -13.33 -25.36
C ALA A 23 -3.47 -13.01 -24.16
N GLY A 24 -3.19 -14.01 -23.32
CA GLY A 24 -2.28 -13.86 -22.18
C GLY A 24 -0.86 -13.46 -22.60
N LEU A 25 -0.33 -14.08 -23.65
CA LEU A 25 1.01 -13.75 -24.17
C LEU A 25 1.10 -12.32 -24.72
N VAL A 26 0.08 -11.89 -25.47
CA VAL A 26 0.06 -10.56 -26.12
C VAL A 26 -0.19 -9.44 -25.12
N GLU A 27 -1.02 -9.66 -24.10
CA GLU A 27 -1.36 -8.62 -23.13
C GLU A 27 -0.36 -8.53 -21.96
N ILE A 28 0.06 -9.68 -21.40
CA ILE A 28 0.85 -9.71 -20.16
C ILE A 28 2.34 -9.48 -20.43
N LEU A 29 2.92 -10.15 -21.42
CA LEU A 29 4.38 -10.12 -21.62
C LEU A 29 4.92 -8.74 -22.01
N PRO A 30 4.31 -7.99 -22.95
CA PRO A 30 4.80 -6.66 -23.28
C PRO A 30 4.65 -5.67 -22.12
N GLY A 31 3.59 -5.81 -21.31
CA GLY A 31 3.37 -5.01 -20.10
C GLY A 31 4.50 -5.20 -19.09
N PHE A 32 4.81 -6.46 -18.76
CA PHE A 32 5.86 -6.79 -17.79
C PHE A 32 7.21 -6.13 -18.11
N ALA A 33 7.59 -6.08 -19.40
CA ALA A 33 8.87 -5.50 -19.83
C ALA A 33 8.92 -3.96 -19.75
N LYS A 34 7.78 -3.26 -19.86
CA LYS A 34 7.71 -1.81 -20.06
C LYS A 34 7.12 -1.03 -18.89
N THR A 35 6.06 -1.51 -18.26
CA THR A 35 5.26 -0.71 -17.32
C THR A 35 5.65 -0.90 -15.85
N ALA A 36 6.44 -1.92 -15.53
CA ALA A 36 6.79 -2.30 -14.15
C ALA A 36 8.03 -1.58 -13.58
N ARG A 37 8.59 -0.58 -14.28
CA ARG A 37 9.81 0.11 -13.82
C ARG A 37 9.47 1.23 -12.83
N PRO A 38 10.17 1.32 -11.68
CA PRO A 38 9.98 2.44 -10.76
C PRO A 38 10.34 3.76 -11.44
N ILE A 39 9.59 4.82 -11.12
CA ILE A 39 10.00 6.18 -11.48
C ILE A 39 11.28 6.55 -10.72
N GLU A 40 12.04 7.50 -11.26
CA GLU A 40 13.29 7.94 -10.64
C GLU A 40 13.04 8.45 -9.21
N GLY A 41 13.86 7.95 -8.28
CA GLY A 41 13.81 8.34 -6.88
C GLY A 41 12.56 7.89 -6.11
N LEU A 42 11.78 6.94 -6.65
CA LEU A 42 10.69 6.32 -5.90
C LEU A 42 11.24 5.59 -4.68
N LYS A 43 10.74 5.95 -3.49
CA LYS A 43 11.04 5.26 -2.25
C LYS A 43 10.03 4.13 -1.99
N PRO A 44 10.48 2.94 -1.55
CA PRO A 44 9.57 1.90 -1.10
C PRO A 44 8.93 2.31 0.24
N TYR A 45 7.85 1.63 0.63
CA TYR A 45 7.17 1.93 1.89
C TYR A 45 8.05 1.57 3.10
N SER A 46 7.99 2.37 4.16
CA SER A 46 8.57 2.02 5.46
C SER A 46 7.90 0.78 6.08
N LEU A 47 8.42 0.31 7.22
CA LEU A 47 7.79 -0.78 7.96
C LEU A 47 6.41 -0.39 8.49
N LEU A 48 6.25 0.85 8.98
CA LEU A 48 4.97 1.33 9.49
C LEU A 48 3.95 1.52 8.37
N GLU A 49 4.37 2.08 7.24
CA GLU A 49 3.55 2.25 6.05
C GLU A 49 3.15 0.89 5.45
N THR A 50 4.07 -0.08 5.41
CA THR A 50 3.76 -1.45 4.96
C THR A 50 2.72 -2.10 5.86
N ALA A 51 2.84 -1.95 7.17
CA ALA A 51 1.85 -2.44 8.12
C ALA A 51 0.48 -1.74 7.93
N GLY A 52 0.50 -0.42 7.74
CA GLY A 52 -0.71 0.37 7.46
C GLY A 52 -1.40 0.00 6.16
N ARG A 53 -0.61 -0.34 5.13
CA ARG A 53 -1.12 -0.85 3.87
C ARG A 53 -1.81 -2.20 4.05
N GLN A 54 -1.27 -3.09 4.90
CA GLN A 54 -1.94 -4.34 5.24
C GLN A 54 -3.26 -4.12 5.99
N VAL A 55 -3.31 -3.14 6.90
CA VAL A 55 -4.57 -2.72 7.53
C VAL A 55 -5.56 -2.20 6.48
N TYR A 56 -5.12 -1.35 5.54
CA TYR A 56 -5.96 -0.85 4.45
C TYR A 56 -6.56 -1.97 3.59
N ILE A 57 -5.78 -3.03 3.33
CA ILE A 57 -6.24 -4.23 2.61
C ILE A 57 -7.24 -5.03 3.46
N ALA A 58 -6.90 -5.29 4.72
CA ALA A 58 -7.73 -6.09 5.63
C ALA A 58 -9.11 -5.45 5.89
N GLU A 59 -9.16 -4.13 5.97
CA GLU A 59 -10.39 -3.36 6.14
C GLU A 59 -11.18 -3.19 4.83
N GLY A 60 -10.63 -3.61 3.69
CA GLY A 60 -11.31 -3.56 2.41
C GLY A 60 -11.52 -2.15 1.86
N CYS A 61 -10.70 -1.17 2.27
CA CYS A 61 -10.82 0.23 1.87
C CYS A 61 -10.81 0.40 0.34
N TYR A 62 -10.07 -0.45 -0.36
CA TYR A 62 -9.99 -0.48 -1.83
C TYR A 62 -11.32 -0.76 -2.55
N ASN A 63 -12.33 -1.29 -1.85
CA ASN A 63 -13.67 -1.51 -2.42
C ASN A 63 -14.46 -0.20 -2.58
N CYS A 64 -14.10 0.83 -1.80
CA CYS A 64 -14.76 2.13 -1.81
C CYS A 64 -13.86 3.23 -2.39
N HIS A 65 -12.54 3.07 -2.29
CA HIS A 65 -11.56 4.07 -2.67
C HIS A 65 -10.59 3.52 -3.71
N SER A 66 -10.45 4.26 -4.80
CA SER A 66 -9.39 4.02 -5.77
C SER A 66 -8.09 4.68 -5.33
N GLN A 67 -6.98 4.19 -5.87
CA GLN A 67 -5.67 4.83 -5.82
C GLN A 67 -5.14 4.94 -7.25
N LEU A 68 -5.91 5.57 -8.13
CA LEU A 68 -5.59 5.75 -9.54
C LEU A 68 -6.29 7.01 -10.06
N VAL A 69 -5.63 8.14 -9.92
CA VAL A 69 -6.01 9.41 -10.54
C VAL A 69 -5.79 9.32 -12.05
N ARG A 70 -6.86 9.47 -12.83
CA ARG A 70 -6.84 9.38 -14.30
C ARG A 70 -6.35 10.69 -14.94
N PRO A 71 -5.77 10.65 -16.16
CA PRO A 71 -5.20 11.82 -16.84
C PRO A 71 -6.27 12.72 -17.50
N PHE A 72 -7.32 13.08 -16.75
CA PHE A 72 -8.33 14.04 -17.18
C PHE A 72 -8.24 15.30 -16.34
N LYS A 73 -8.45 16.47 -16.95
CA LYS A 73 -8.38 17.77 -16.23
C LYS A 73 -9.26 17.80 -14.97
N ALA A 74 -10.48 17.27 -15.06
CA ALA A 74 -11.41 17.21 -13.94
C ALA A 74 -10.94 16.31 -12.79
N GLU A 75 -10.16 15.25 -13.09
CA GLU A 75 -9.55 14.39 -12.07
C GLU A 75 -8.37 15.09 -11.43
N THR A 76 -7.52 15.74 -12.25
CA THR A 76 -6.33 16.40 -11.74
C THR A 76 -6.65 17.62 -10.89
N ASP A 77 -7.72 18.34 -11.22
CA ASP A 77 -8.19 19.47 -10.41
C ASP A 77 -8.77 19.03 -9.06
N ARG A 78 -9.31 17.80 -9.00
CA ARG A 78 -9.95 17.26 -7.80
C ARG A 78 -8.96 16.55 -6.87
N TYR A 79 -8.03 15.80 -7.43
CA TYR A 79 -7.17 14.89 -6.68
C TYR A 79 -5.67 15.22 -6.79
N GLY A 80 -5.25 16.13 -7.68
CA GLY A 80 -3.84 16.41 -7.93
C GLY A 80 -3.30 15.62 -9.13
N ALA A 81 -1.98 15.54 -9.28
CA ALA A 81 -1.38 14.97 -10.50
C ALA A 81 -1.82 13.53 -10.76
N TYR A 82 -2.05 13.22 -12.04
CA TYR A 82 -2.44 11.89 -12.48
C TYR A 82 -1.39 10.84 -12.09
N SER A 83 -1.85 9.59 -12.02
CA SER A 83 -1.02 8.47 -11.54
C SER A 83 -0.12 7.94 -12.65
N LEU A 84 1.12 7.64 -12.31
CA LEU A 84 2.09 7.05 -13.23
C LEU A 84 2.25 5.57 -12.91
N SER A 85 2.38 4.72 -13.93
CA SER A 85 2.54 3.27 -13.77
C SER A 85 3.71 2.91 -12.85
N GLY A 86 4.83 3.64 -12.96
CA GLY A 86 6.02 3.38 -12.17
C GLY A 86 5.88 3.70 -10.68
N GLU A 87 4.85 4.44 -10.24
CA GLU A 87 4.60 4.66 -8.80
C GLU A 87 4.19 3.38 -8.07
N TYR A 88 3.61 2.43 -8.79
CA TYR A 88 3.12 1.16 -8.27
C TYR A 88 4.16 0.05 -8.34
N ALA A 89 5.41 0.34 -8.73
CA ALA A 89 6.45 -0.68 -8.94
C ALA A 89 6.76 -1.52 -7.67
N TYR A 90 6.46 -0.97 -6.49
CA TYR A 90 6.62 -1.64 -5.20
C TYR A 90 5.30 -2.16 -4.60
N ASP A 91 4.17 -1.91 -5.25
CA ASP A 91 2.85 -2.29 -4.75
C ASP A 91 2.54 -3.75 -5.13
N ARG A 92 2.52 -4.63 -4.13
CA ARG A 92 2.15 -6.04 -4.32
C ARG A 92 1.11 -6.45 -3.26
N PRO A 93 -0.16 -6.72 -3.62
CA PRO A 93 -0.77 -6.44 -4.92
C PRO A 93 -0.96 -4.93 -5.20
N PHE A 94 -1.30 -4.56 -6.42
CA PHE A 94 -1.69 -3.18 -6.71
C PHE A 94 -3.03 -2.83 -6.02
N LEU A 95 -3.22 -1.56 -5.63
CA LEU A 95 -4.43 -1.08 -4.93
C LEU A 95 -5.18 0.02 -5.70
N TRP A 96 -5.12 -0.03 -7.04
CA TRP A 96 -5.73 0.96 -7.93
C TRP A 96 -7.22 1.19 -7.68
N GLY A 97 -7.93 0.16 -7.21
CA GLY A 97 -9.38 0.16 -6.99
C GLY A 97 -10.17 0.09 -8.29
N SER A 98 -11.43 -0.35 -8.20
CA SER A 98 -12.35 -0.51 -9.34
C SER A 98 -13.64 0.30 -9.18
N LYS A 99 -13.84 0.91 -8.01
CA LYS A 99 -15.04 1.68 -7.66
C LYS A 99 -14.66 2.89 -6.81
N ARG A 100 -15.48 3.95 -6.89
CA ARG A 100 -15.40 5.15 -6.06
C ARG A 100 -16.73 5.41 -5.38
N THR A 101 -16.91 4.79 -4.21
CA THR A 101 -17.95 5.20 -3.26
C THR A 101 -17.43 6.41 -2.47
N GLY A 102 -16.17 6.38 -2.08
CA GLY A 102 -15.40 7.52 -1.59
C GLY A 102 -14.46 8.09 -2.65
N PRO A 103 -13.75 9.19 -2.33
CA PRO A 103 -12.77 9.81 -3.24
C PRO A 103 -11.57 8.92 -3.52
N ASP A 104 -10.83 9.23 -4.60
CA ASP A 104 -9.51 8.66 -4.85
C ASP A 104 -8.51 9.10 -3.77
N LEU A 105 -7.61 8.19 -3.37
CA LEU A 105 -6.69 8.37 -2.25
C LEU A 105 -5.22 8.45 -2.67
N HIS A 106 -4.85 8.33 -3.95
CA HIS A 106 -3.44 8.23 -4.35
C HIS A 106 -2.60 9.50 -4.05
N ARG A 107 -3.27 10.61 -3.72
CA ARG A 107 -2.67 11.91 -3.35
C ARG A 107 -3.20 12.45 -2.03
N ILE A 108 -3.79 11.60 -1.19
CA ILE A 108 -4.40 12.05 0.07
C ILE A 108 -3.37 12.63 1.03
N GLY A 109 -2.12 12.15 0.99
CA GLY A 109 -1.02 12.70 1.79
C GLY A 109 -0.61 14.12 1.38
N ASP A 110 -0.84 14.52 0.12
CA ASP A 110 -0.62 15.89 -0.34
C ASP A 110 -1.77 16.81 0.06
N ARG A 111 -3.00 16.30 -0.02
CA ARG A 111 -4.23 17.08 0.20
C ARG A 111 -4.57 17.24 1.68
N ASN A 112 -4.46 16.16 2.45
CA ASN A 112 -4.78 16.08 3.87
C ASN A 112 -3.59 15.45 4.60
N SER A 113 -2.52 16.21 4.81
CA SER A 113 -1.30 15.71 5.45
C SER A 113 -1.39 15.63 6.98
N ALA A 114 -2.34 16.35 7.59
CA ALA A 114 -2.46 16.44 9.04
C ALA A 114 -2.99 15.14 9.66
N THR A 115 -2.25 14.61 10.64
CA THR A 115 -2.59 13.35 11.34
C THR A 115 -3.92 13.45 12.07
N ASP A 116 -4.22 14.60 12.68
CA ASP A 116 -5.46 14.83 13.42
C ASP A 116 -6.72 14.75 12.52
N TRP A 117 -6.59 15.15 11.26
CA TRP A 117 -7.67 15.02 10.28
C TRP A 117 -8.00 13.54 10.03
N HIS A 118 -6.98 12.71 9.76
CA HIS A 118 -7.17 11.27 9.56
C HIS A 118 -7.68 10.59 10.82
N ASP A 119 -7.11 10.92 11.98
CA ASP A 119 -7.54 10.44 13.30
C ASP A 119 -9.04 10.70 13.51
N GLY A 120 -9.47 11.96 13.40
CA GLY A 120 -10.88 12.30 13.58
C GLY A 120 -11.79 11.69 12.50
N HIS A 121 -11.33 11.59 11.25
CA HIS A 121 -12.12 11.03 10.17
C HIS A 121 -12.31 9.51 10.33
N MET A 122 -11.29 8.77 10.76
CA MET A 122 -11.42 7.32 11.00
C MET A 122 -12.26 7.03 12.25
N TRP A 123 -12.18 7.87 13.27
CA TRP A 123 -13.03 7.74 14.46
C TRP A 123 -14.50 8.07 14.17
N GLU A 124 -14.77 9.20 13.51
CA GLU A 124 -16.12 9.65 13.20
C GLU A 124 -16.12 10.40 11.86
N PRO A 125 -16.35 9.71 10.73
CA PRO A 125 -16.24 10.31 9.39
C PRO A 125 -17.11 11.55 9.21
N THR A 126 -18.32 11.57 9.79
CA THR A 126 -19.24 12.71 9.71
C THR A 126 -18.76 13.94 10.47
N SER A 127 -17.81 13.79 11.41
CA SER A 127 -17.22 14.90 12.16
C SER A 127 -16.25 15.73 11.31
N ARG A 128 -15.64 15.13 10.29
CA ARG A 128 -14.70 15.78 9.38
C ARG A 128 -15.32 16.09 8.01
N VAL A 129 -16.24 15.25 7.56
CA VAL A 129 -16.94 15.39 6.28
C VAL A 129 -18.43 15.21 6.52
N ALA A 130 -19.17 16.32 6.57
CA ALA A 130 -20.62 16.29 6.74
C ALA A 130 -21.28 15.44 5.64
N GLY A 131 -22.16 14.51 6.04
CA GLY A 131 -22.82 13.59 5.10
C GLY A 131 -21.95 12.45 4.59
N SER A 132 -20.78 12.19 5.20
CA SER A 132 -19.97 11.01 4.88
C SER A 132 -20.75 9.72 5.07
N ILE A 133 -20.67 8.83 4.08
CA ILE A 133 -21.22 7.47 4.12
C ILE A 133 -20.16 6.42 4.48
N MET A 134 -18.93 6.86 4.77
CA MET A 134 -17.86 5.95 5.19
C MET A 134 -18.18 5.37 6.57
N PRO A 135 -17.98 4.05 6.79
CA PRO A 135 -18.07 3.48 8.13
C PRO A 135 -17.05 4.08 9.09
N ALA A 136 -17.36 4.11 10.38
CA ALA A 136 -16.39 4.44 11.43
C ALA A 136 -15.50 3.23 11.73
N TYR A 137 -14.20 3.45 11.88
CA TYR A 137 -13.18 2.41 12.10
C TYR A 137 -12.63 2.44 13.53
N LYS A 138 -13.52 2.60 14.52
CA LYS A 138 -13.17 2.73 15.95
C LYS A 138 -12.40 1.52 16.48
N HIS A 139 -12.60 0.33 15.91
CA HIS A 139 -11.89 -0.89 16.30
C HIS A 139 -10.36 -0.83 16.06
N LEU A 140 -9.90 -0.05 15.08
CA LEU A 140 -8.47 0.12 14.78
C LEU A 140 -7.68 0.81 15.91
N TYR A 141 -8.38 1.46 16.83
CA TYR A 141 -7.80 2.11 18.02
C TYR A 141 -7.49 1.12 19.14
N HIS A 142 -8.08 -0.08 19.09
CA HIS A 142 -7.97 -1.08 20.14
C HIS A 142 -7.04 -2.22 19.74
N LYS A 143 -6.98 -2.56 18.43
CA LYS A 143 -6.17 -3.64 17.89
C LYS A 143 -4.72 -3.23 17.66
N ASN A 144 -3.80 -4.13 18.01
CA ASN A 144 -2.37 -3.95 17.78
C ASN A 144 -2.02 -4.33 16.35
N VAL A 145 -1.09 -3.58 15.77
CA VAL A 145 -0.57 -3.85 14.44
C VAL A 145 0.36 -5.07 14.43
N ASP A 146 0.28 -5.85 13.36
CA ASP A 146 1.16 -6.99 13.13
C ASP A 146 2.48 -6.55 12.47
N PHE A 147 3.45 -6.22 13.32
CA PHE A 147 4.79 -5.83 12.90
C PHE A 147 5.57 -6.97 12.23
N GLU A 148 5.41 -8.22 12.69
CA GLU A 148 6.21 -9.34 12.19
C GLU A 148 5.85 -9.62 10.72
N THR A 149 4.56 -9.61 10.40
CA THR A 149 4.08 -9.75 9.01
C THR A 149 4.54 -8.58 8.14
N ALA A 150 4.45 -7.34 8.64
CA ALA A 150 4.90 -6.17 7.90
C ALA A 150 6.42 -6.22 7.58
N PHE A 151 7.24 -6.63 8.56
CA PHE A 151 8.67 -6.85 8.33
C PHE A 151 8.92 -7.97 7.33
N ALA A 152 8.23 -9.11 7.47
CA ALA A 152 8.38 -10.23 6.55
C ALA A 152 8.04 -9.85 5.10
N GLU A 153 7.03 -9.01 4.89
CA GLU A 153 6.68 -8.50 3.57
C GLU A 153 7.73 -7.56 3.00
N ALA A 154 8.19 -6.55 3.78
CA ALA A 154 9.25 -5.64 3.35
C ALA A 154 10.57 -6.39 3.08
N TYR A 155 10.92 -7.38 3.91
CA TYR A 155 12.07 -8.24 3.69
C TYR A 155 11.94 -9.08 2.42
N THR A 156 10.74 -9.62 2.14
CA THR A 156 10.47 -10.35 0.89
C THR A 156 10.60 -9.43 -0.33
N GLN A 157 10.09 -8.20 -0.25
CA GLN A 157 10.27 -7.17 -1.28
C GLN A 157 11.75 -6.88 -1.53
N LYS A 158 12.56 -6.74 -0.48
CA LYS A 158 14.00 -6.56 -0.57
C LYS A 158 14.69 -7.75 -1.27
N VAL A 159 14.47 -8.97 -0.76
CA VAL A 159 15.26 -10.15 -1.14
C VAL A 159 14.80 -10.80 -2.45
N VAL A 160 13.48 -10.87 -2.68
CA VAL A 160 12.90 -11.58 -3.84
C VAL A 160 12.72 -10.65 -5.03
N PHE A 161 12.32 -9.40 -4.77
CA PHE A 161 11.95 -8.44 -5.82
C PHE A 161 12.99 -7.33 -6.02
N ASN A 162 14.13 -7.40 -5.31
CA ASN A 162 15.21 -6.40 -5.37
C ASN A 162 14.71 -4.96 -5.15
N VAL A 163 13.68 -4.78 -4.30
CA VAL A 163 13.23 -3.45 -3.90
C VAL A 163 14.35 -2.79 -3.08
N PRO A 164 14.71 -1.52 -3.35
CA PRO A 164 15.91 -0.88 -2.81
C PRO A 164 15.73 -0.45 -1.34
N TYR A 165 15.62 -1.44 -0.45
CA TYR A 165 15.68 -1.28 1.00
C TYR A 165 17.12 -1.34 1.51
N ASP A 166 17.40 -0.60 2.59
CA ASP A 166 18.72 -0.52 3.23
C ASP A 166 19.86 -0.08 2.27
N VAL A 167 19.52 0.73 1.26
CA VAL A 167 20.52 1.38 0.39
C VAL A 167 20.89 2.77 0.93
N PRO A 168 22.06 3.34 0.58
CA PRO A 168 22.40 4.71 0.96
C PRO A 168 21.30 5.71 0.53
N ASN A 169 20.84 6.54 1.47
CA ASN A 169 19.72 7.47 1.30
C ASN A 169 18.34 6.82 0.98
N GLY A 170 18.24 5.49 1.11
CA GLY A 170 17.00 4.72 0.96
C GLY A 170 16.28 4.48 2.28
N VAL A 171 15.14 3.79 2.18
CA VAL A 171 14.33 3.40 3.35
C VAL A 171 15.02 2.25 4.07
N GLN A 172 15.26 2.43 5.36
CA GLN A 172 15.90 1.42 6.21
C GLN A 172 14.82 0.55 6.84
N ILE A 173 15.01 -0.77 6.79
CA ILE A 173 14.16 -1.75 7.45
C ILE A 173 14.95 -2.58 8.47
N GLY A 174 16.27 -2.38 8.58
CA GLY A 174 17.11 -3.07 9.56
C GLY A 174 17.31 -4.55 9.23
N ALA A 175 17.24 -4.92 7.95
CA ALA A 175 17.33 -6.31 7.53
C ALA A 175 18.76 -6.90 7.58
N GLU A 176 19.80 -6.07 7.77
CA GLU A 176 21.19 -6.53 7.83
C GLU A 176 21.45 -7.48 9.00
N GLU A 177 20.78 -7.24 10.14
CA GLU A 177 20.93 -8.04 11.35
C GLU A 177 20.00 -9.26 11.38
N TYR A 178 19.01 -9.32 10.48
CA TYR A 178 17.94 -10.30 10.52
C TYR A 178 18.43 -11.72 10.17
N LYS A 179 18.13 -12.66 11.06
CA LYS A 179 18.32 -14.10 10.85
C LYS A 179 16.95 -14.77 10.80
N LYS A 180 16.70 -15.49 9.70
CA LYS A 180 15.41 -16.18 9.49
C LYS A 180 15.10 -17.12 10.67
N GLY A 181 13.97 -16.87 11.34
CA GLY A 181 13.50 -17.65 12.48
C GLY A 181 13.96 -17.15 13.86
N ASP A 182 14.81 -16.12 13.92
CA ASP A 182 15.25 -15.49 15.16
C ASP A 182 14.55 -14.15 15.39
N LYS A 183 13.59 -14.10 16.31
CA LYS A 183 12.86 -12.88 16.63
C LYS A 183 13.74 -11.81 17.29
N GLN A 184 14.82 -12.19 17.97
CA GLN A 184 15.71 -11.21 18.62
C GLN A 184 16.46 -10.38 17.59
N SER A 185 16.70 -10.95 16.40
CA SER A 185 17.30 -10.25 15.26
C SER A 185 16.43 -9.14 14.66
N LEU A 186 15.17 -8.99 15.10
CA LEU A 186 14.27 -7.91 14.70
C LEU A 186 14.41 -6.63 15.54
N ALA A 187 15.32 -6.59 16.51
CA ALA A 187 15.45 -5.45 17.42
C ALA A 187 15.66 -4.13 16.68
N LYS A 188 16.55 -4.09 15.68
CA LYS A 188 16.80 -2.88 14.88
C LYS A 188 15.59 -2.46 14.04
N ALA A 189 14.94 -3.43 13.40
CA ALA A 189 13.72 -3.20 12.63
C ALA A 189 12.60 -2.64 13.53
N ARG A 190 12.48 -3.16 14.76
CA ARG A 190 11.51 -2.70 15.75
C ARG A 190 11.82 -1.27 16.22
N GLU A 191 13.09 -0.94 16.43
CA GLU A 191 13.51 0.43 16.78
C GLU A 191 13.08 1.44 15.70
N ILE A 192 13.39 1.15 14.42
CA ILE A 192 13.00 1.99 13.28
C ILE A 192 11.47 2.16 13.22
N PHE A 193 10.74 1.05 13.32
CA PHE A 193 9.28 1.05 13.30
C PHE A 193 8.67 1.87 14.44
N MET A 194 9.20 1.74 15.66
CA MET A 194 8.72 2.49 16.82
C MET A 194 9.05 3.98 16.69
N ALA A 195 10.24 4.34 16.20
CA ALA A 195 10.63 5.73 15.98
C ALA A 195 9.70 6.44 14.99
N GLU A 196 9.33 5.77 13.90
CA GLU A 196 8.36 6.29 12.93
C GLU A 196 6.95 6.38 13.53
N ALA A 197 6.52 5.36 14.27
CA ALA A 197 5.22 5.36 14.94
C ALA A 197 5.10 6.51 15.95
N LYS A 198 6.20 6.85 16.64
CA LYS A 198 6.23 7.99 17.56
C LYS A 198 5.83 9.29 16.90
N VAL A 199 6.32 9.56 15.70
CA VAL A 199 6.02 10.80 14.96
C VAL A 199 4.51 10.94 14.74
N ILE A 200 3.84 9.85 14.34
CA ILE A 200 2.39 9.85 14.15
C ILE A 200 1.66 9.98 15.50
N VAL A 201 2.05 9.20 16.51
CA VAL A 201 1.40 9.19 17.83
C VAL A 201 1.48 10.55 18.52
N ASP A 202 2.59 11.26 18.40
CA ASP A 202 2.78 12.59 19.00
C ASP A 202 1.75 13.60 18.43
N GLU A 203 1.44 13.50 17.14
CA GLU A 203 0.45 14.33 16.44
C GLU A 203 -1.01 13.90 16.70
N MET A 204 -1.26 12.69 17.22
CA MET A 204 -2.61 12.21 17.50
C MET A 204 -3.22 12.85 18.75
N THR A 205 -4.55 12.86 18.83
CA THR A 205 -5.28 13.42 19.99
C THR A 205 -5.75 12.35 20.98
N ASN A 206 -5.91 11.11 20.52
CA ASN A 206 -6.45 10.01 21.32
C ASN A 206 -5.47 9.57 22.44
N LYS A 207 -5.89 9.73 23.70
CA LYS A 207 -5.09 9.34 24.87
C LYS A 207 -4.79 7.84 24.93
N GLY A 208 -5.77 6.99 24.59
CA GLY A 208 -5.60 5.54 24.61
C GLY A 208 -4.53 5.03 23.65
N VAL A 209 -4.35 5.70 22.51
CA VAL A 209 -3.27 5.41 21.56
C VAL A 209 -1.91 5.83 22.11
N LYS A 210 -1.83 7.02 22.74
CA LYS A 210 -0.60 7.48 23.40
C LYS A 210 -0.17 6.57 24.55
N ASP A 211 -1.13 6.14 25.37
CA ASP A 211 -0.87 5.23 26.49
C ASP A 211 -0.44 3.84 26.00
N ALA A 212 -1.01 3.36 24.89
CA ALA A 212 -0.59 2.11 24.27
C ALA A 212 0.85 2.20 23.73
N TYR A 213 1.18 3.29 23.06
CA TYR A 213 2.54 3.52 22.56
C TYR A 213 3.56 3.56 23.70
N ALA A 214 3.23 4.19 24.83
CA ALA A 214 4.08 4.19 26.02
C ALA A 214 4.34 2.79 26.60
N ARG A 215 3.44 1.82 26.35
CA ARG A 215 3.63 0.40 26.70
C ARG A 215 4.38 -0.41 25.63
N GLY A 216 4.81 0.22 24.54
CA GLY A 216 5.47 -0.44 23.41
C GLY A 216 4.50 -1.08 22.40
N GLU A 217 3.21 -0.79 22.50
CA GLU A 217 2.17 -1.25 21.57
C GLU A 217 1.89 -0.18 20.51
N VAL A 218 1.84 -0.56 19.24
CA VAL A 218 1.39 0.32 18.16
C VAL A 218 0.02 -0.16 17.68
N LYS A 219 -0.96 0.74 17.69
CA LYS A 219 -2.32 0.43 17.24
C LYS A 219 -2.42 0.49 15.72
N GLU A 220 -3.31 -0.30 15.13
CA GLU A 220 -3.50 -0.38 13.68
C GLU A 220 -3.80 0.99 13.05
N ILE A 221 -4.55 1.85 13.76
CA ILE A 221 -4.83 3.21 13.29
C ILE A 221 -3.56 4.04 13.04
N VAL A 222 -2.52 3.88 13.87
CA VAL A 222 -1.25 4.61 13.72
C VAL A 222 -0.60 4.23 12.40
N ALA A 223 -0.55 2.93 12.12
CA ALA A 223 0.01 2.40 10.89
C ALA A 223 -0.82 2.82 9.66
N LEU A 224 -2.15 2.71 9.74
CA LEU A 224 -3.05 3.14 8.66
C LEU A 224 -2.83 4.62 8.32
N ILE A 225 -2.72 5.50 9.32
CA ILE A 225 -2.48 6.93 9.07
C ILE A 225 -1.11 7.14 8.42
N ALA A 226 -0.06 6.44 8.84
CA ALA A 226 1.25 6.51 8.20
C ALA A 226 1.16 6.14 6.71
N TYR A 227 0.51 5.02 6.39
CA TYR A 227 0.28 4.62 5.00
C TYR A 227 -0.50 5.68 4.22
N MET A 228 -1.59 6.22 4.77
CA MET A 228 -2.37 7.27 4.10
C MET A 228 -1.55 8.53 3.82
N LYS A 229 -0.70 8.95 4.76
CA LYS A 229 0.21 10.09 4.56
C LYS A 229 1.28 9.80 3.50
N SER A 230 1.70 8.53 3.36
CA SER A 230 2.66 8.11 2.32
C SER A 230 2.11 8.19 0.89
N LEU A 231 0.77 8.20 0.72
CA LEU A 231 0.12 8.35 -0.59
C LEU A 231 0.17 9.81 -1.05
N SER A 232 1.38 10.23 -1.40
CA SER A 232 1.77 11.61 -1.68
C SER A 232 2.82 11.64 -2.79
N GLN A 233 2.92 12.76 -3.50
CA GLN A 233 4.03 13.02 -4.42
C GLN A 233 5.40 13.07 -3.72
N ALA A 234 5.45 13.27 -2.40
CA ALA A 234 6.70 13.27 -1.62
C ALA A 234 7.39 11.90 -1.55
N ARG A 235 6.67 10.81 -1.87
CA ARG A 235 7.27 9.48 -2.03
C ARG A 235 8.14 9.35 -3.29
N ARG A 236 8.07 10.36 -4.17
CA ARG A 236 8.95 10.56 -5.33
C ARG A 236 10.08 11.49 -4.91
N ALA A 237 11.29 11.28 -5.41
CA ALA A 237 12.29 12.37 -5.35
C ALA A 237 11.74 13.59 -6.10
N PRO A 238 12.07 14.83 -5.68
CA PRO A 238 11.77 15.99 -6.49
C PRO A 238 12.38 15.76 -7.87
N ALA A 239 11.59 15.95 -8.93
CA ALA A 239 12.12 15.97 -10.28
C ALA A 239 13.25 17.02 -10.31
N LYS A 240 14.43 16.61 -10.77
CA LYS A 240 15.54 17.54 -11.02
C LYS A 240 15.13 18.58 -12.07
#